data_AF-A0A944JTX7-F1
#
_entry.id   AF-A0A944JTX7-F1
#
_cell.length_a   1.000
_cell.length_b   1.000
_cell.length_c   1.000
_cell.angle_alpha   90.00
_cell.angle_beta   90.00
_cell.angle_gamma   90.00
#
_symmetry.space_group_name_H-M   'P 1'
#
loop_
_entity.id
_entity.type
_entity.pdbx_description
1 polymer ?
#
loop_
_entity_poly.entity_id
_entity_poly.type
_entity_poly.pdbx_seq_one_letter_code
_entity_poly.pdbx_strand_id
1 'polypeptide(L)'
;MEVDRHPGLEAAKAAIAALPPKWTAAAERAAGGLWRLPRAADAVEYTLGEDEEGLRERGWVMVRARVAEEIGSGRDWTREAAVWLARGGATWRESARVTGDLAWRARAEGVSALLFLDQAYVASLDPGTAFGRALWHCFLTTLRYDFRCVAVEAFFDGLPAVRDCVDPYTDALRAFALLGRSRAAGLELMEAVMARAGDEDKVVHALLHGLWLGDNLPRQASLMLDLLDASAFADGAMGPEALFRKAGALRRLKQYEPALAAVHSAIDRLDPGEVVVHADCVRERSLILAERSLHAVAGGLAERGAAVGEGG
;
A
#
# COMPACT_ATOMS: atom_id res chain seq x y z
N MET A 1 -5.68 40.89 22.20
CA MET A 1 -6.43 39.63 22.36
C MET A 1 -5.38 38.58 22.66
N GLU A 2 -5.12 38.32 23.93
CA GLU A 2 -4.16 37.28 24.35
C GLU A 2 -4.69 35.94 23.87
N VAL A 3 -3.92 35.26 23.01
CA VAL A 3 -4.17 33.86 22.69
C VAL A 3 -3.96 33.11 24.00
N ASP A 4 -5.04 32.59 24.57
CA ASP A 4 -5.05 31.82 25.81
C ASP A 4 -4.14 30.59 25.64
N ARG A 5 -2.87 30.72 26.06
CA ARG A 5 -1.85 29.68 25.96
C ARG A 5 -2.10 28.65 27.05
N HIS A 6 -3.04 27.75 26.79
CA HIS A 6 -3.33 26.66 27.71
C HIS A 6 -2.07 25.78 27.89
N PRO A 7 -1.47 25.70 29.09
CA PRO A 7 -0.18 25.02 29.29
C PRO A 7 -0.16 23.56 28.82
N GLY A 8 -1.29 22.86 28.95
CA GLY A 8 -1.44 21.48 28.45
C GLY A 8 -1.36 21.36 26.93
N LEU A 9 -1.90 22.34 26.19
CA LEU A 9 -1.85 22.33 24.72
C LEU A 9 -0.43 22.56 24.23
N GLU A 10 0.30 23.52 24.82
CA GLU A 10 1.68 23.81 24.44
C GLU A 10 2.62 22.64 24.78
N ALA A 11 2.41 21.98 25.92
CA ALA A 11 3.14 20.77 26.28
C ALA A 11 2.89 19.62 25.28
N ALA A 12 1.63 19.41 24.88
CA ALA A 12 1.29 18.38 23.89
C ALA A 12 1.89 18.69 22.51
N LYS A 13 1.82 19.93 22.03
CA LYS A 13 2.46 20.36 20.78
C LYS A 13 3.96 20.11 20.80
N ALA A 14 4.64 20.51 21.88
CA ALA A 14 6.09 20.30 22.02
C ALA A 14 6.45 18.80 22.01
N ALA A 15 5.65 17.96 22.67
CA ALA A 15 5.87 16.52 22.68
C ALA A 15 5.65 15.88 21.29
N ILE A 16 4.62 16.31 20.55
CA ILE A 16 4.38 15.83 19.17
C ILE A 16 5.54 16.28 18.26
N ALA A 17 5.99 17.53 18.36
CA ALA A 17 7.09 18.05 17.55
C ALA A 17 8.42 17.29 17.77
N ALA A 18 8.60 16.68 18.95
CA ALA A 18 9.76 15.84 19.27
C ALA A 18 9.70 14.42 18.67
N LEU A 19 8.56 14.00 18.10
CA LEU A 19 8.47 12.70 17.42
C LEU A 19 9.32 12.69 16.14
N PRO A 20 9.88 11.53 15.76
CA PRO A 20 10.43 11.36 14.42
C PRO A 20 9.35 11.66 13.37
N PRO A 21 9.66 12.42 12.31
CA PRO A 21 8.69 12.73 11.25
C PRO A 21 8.44 11.56 10.31
N LYS A 22 9.09 10.41 10.51
CA LYS A 22 8.84 9.20 9.71
C LYS A 22 8.08 8.18 10.54
N TRP A 23 7.00 7.65 10.00
CA TRP A 23 6.28 6.55 10.63
C TRP A 23 7.18 5.30 10.74
N THR A 24 7.30 4.82 11.97
CA THR A 24 7.99 3.58 12.35
C THR A 24 7.25 2.96 13.53
N ALA A 25 7.41 1.67 13.77
CA ALA A 25 6.83 1.01 14.94
C ALA A 25 7.27 1.68 16.27
N ALA A 26 8.49 2.25 16.32
CA ALA A 26 8.98 2.98 17.48
C ALA A 26 8.28 4.35 17.65
N ALA A 27 8.17 5.13 16.57
CA ALA A 27 7.50 6.44 16.60
C ALA A 27 6.01 6.30 16.94
N GLU A 28 5.33 5.28 16.42
CA GLU A 28 3.93 5.00 16.72
C GLU A 28 3.71 4.60 18.18
N ARG A 29 4.56 3.71 18.74
CA ARG A 29 4.49 3.37 20.17
C ARG A 29 4.68 4.60 21.07
N ALA A 30 5.62 5.49 20.71
CA ALA A 30 5.81 6.74 21.43
C ALA A 30 4.56 7.63 21.33
N ALA A 31 3.99 7.77 20.14
CA ALA A 31 2.78 8.55 19.88
C ALA A 31 1.55 8.04 20.65
N GLY A 32 1.38 6.74 20.84
CA GLY A 32 0.31 6.18 21.67
C GLY A 32 0.35 6.68 23.12
N GLY A 33 1.55 6.86 23.68
CA GLY A 33 1.71 7.46 25.01
C GLY A 33 1.29 8.94 25.06
N LEU A 34 1.49 9.69 23.98
CA LEU A 34 1.21 11.12 23.91
C LEU A 34 -0.29 11.45 23.87
N TRP A 35 -1.15 10.51 23.45
CA TRP A 35 -2.60 10.68 23.49
C TRP A 35 -3.17 10.84 24.91
N ARG A 36 -2.38 10.48 25.94
CA ARG A 36 -2.75 10.66 27.35
C ARG A 36 -2.48 12.08 27.87
N LEU A 37 -1.80 12.93 27.09
CA LEU A 37 -1.55 14.30 27.48
C LEU A 37 -2.85 15.12 27.44
N PRO A 38 -3.02 16.09 28.36
CA PRO A 38 -4.13 17.03 28.27
C PRO A 38 -4.13 17.74 26.92
N ARG A 39 -5.30 17.87 26.28
CA ARG A 39 -5.47 18.55 24.97
C ARG A 39 -4.68 17.90 23.82
N ALA A 40 -4.31 16.62 23.90
CA ALA A 40 -3.61 15.92 22.83
C ALA A 40 -4.36 15.99 21.49
N ALA A 41 -5.69 15.82 21.51
CA ALA A 41 -6.54 15.93 20.32
C ALA A 41 -6.40 17.30 19.63
N ASP A 42 -6.48 18.39 20.41
CA ASP A 42 -6.33 19.75 19.88
C ASP A 42 -4.90 20.02 19.38
N ALA A 43 -3.88 19.43 20.02
CA ALA A 43 -2.51 19.51 19.56
C ALA A 43 -2.33 18.77 18.23
N VAL A 44 -2.97 17.61 18.04
CA VAL A 44 -2.96 16.89 16.77
C VAL A 44 -3.66 17.69 15.67
N GLU A 45 -4.85 18.22 15.93
CA GLU A 45 -5.56 19.10 14.98
C GLU A 45 -4.71 20.32 14.60
N TYR A 46 -4.03 20.93 15.57
CA TYR A 46 -3.07 22.00 15.31
C TYR A 46 -1.95 21.54 14.39
N THR A 47 -1.24 20.45 14.71
CA THR A 47 -0.12 19.95 13.87
C THR A 47 -0.56 19.55 12.46
N LEU A 48 -1.79 19.05 12.31
CA LEU A 48 -2.40 18.73 11.03
C LEU A 48 -2.94 19.98 10.30
N GLY A 49 -2.93 21.16 10.91
CA GLY A 49 -3.27 22.43 10.26
C GLY A 49 -2.06 23.20 9.76
N GLU A 50 -0.85 22.77 10.10
CA GLU A 50 0.39 23.46 9.75
C GLU A 50 0.90 23.05 8.36
N ASP A 51 1.53 23.99 7.66
CA ASP A 51 2.11 23.79 6.32
C ASP A 51 3.50 23.12 6.36
N GLU A 52 4.14 23.07 7.52
CA GLU A 52 5.43 22.39 7.69
C GLU A 52 5.24 20.87 7.54
N GLU A 53 5.69 20.31 6.40
CA GLU A 53 5.54 18.88 6.05
C GLU A 53 5.97 17.94 7.18
N GLY A 54 7.11 18.22 7.83
CA GLY A 54 7.61 17.41 8.94
C GLY A 54 6.72 17.43 10.18
N LEU A 55 6.08 18.56 10.49
CA LEU A 55 5.15 18.66 11.61
C LEU A 55 3.82 17.98 11.29
N ARG A 56 3.36 18.15 10.05
CA ARG A 56 2.15 17.52 9.53
C ARG A 56 2.24 16.00 9.54
N GLU A 57 3.36 15.42 9.11
CA GLU A 57 3.57 13.97 9.17
C GLU A 57 3.60 13.42 10.60
N ARG A 58 4.14 14.19 11.58
CA ARG A 58 4.05 13.81 13.01
C ARG A 58 2.59 13.78 13.49
N GLY A 59 1.75 14.69 13.00
CA GLY A 59 0.30 14.64 13.19
C GLY A 59 -0.29 13.33 12.66
N TRP A 60 0.11 12.89 11.47
CA TRP A 60 -0.33 11.59 10.92
C TRP A 60 0.22 10.39 11.69
N VAL A 61 1.43 10.45 12.25
CA VAL A 61 1.95 9.43 13.17
C VAL A 61 1.05 9.32 14.41
N MET A 62 0.62 10.45 14.98
CA MET A 62 -0.33 10.48 16.10
C MET A 62 -1.67 9.84 15.71
N VAL A 63 -2.22 10.17 14.54
CA VAL A 63 -3.47 9.57 14.05
C VAL A 63 -3.33 8.05 13.87
N ARG A 64 -2.24 7.57 13.26
CA ARG A 64 -2.01 6.12 13.10
C ARG A 64 -1.96 5.42 14.47
N ALA A 65 -1.27 6.00 15.45
CA ALA A 65 -1.20 5.45 16.80
C ALA A 65 -2.58 5.43 17.50
N ARG A 66 -3.40 6.46 17.31
CA ARG A 66 -4.78 6.49 17.84
C ARG A 66 -5.64 5.39 17.24
N VAL A 67 -5.62 5.27 15.92
CA VAL A 67 -6.45 4.28 15.23
C VAL A 67 -5.95 2.86 15.51
N ALA A 68 -4.65 2.66 15.73
CA ALA A 68 -4.09 1.40 16.20
C ALA A 68 -4.70 0.94 17.54
N GLU A 69 -5.01 1.85 18.47
CA GLU A 69 -5.72 1.50 19.71
C GLU A 69 -7.16 1.04 19.45
N GLU A 70 -7.84 1.65 18.47
CA GLU A 70 -9.18 1.23 18.05
C GLU A 70 -9.13 -0.17 17.41
N ILE A 71 -8.15 -0.44 16.54
CA ILE A 71 -7.92 -1.78 15.95
C ILE A 71 -7.69 -2.80 17.06
N GLY A 72 -6.73 -2.56 17.97
CA GLY A 72 -6.37 -3.50 19.03
C GLY A 72 -7.48 -3.73 20.06
N SER A 73 -8.49 -2.86 20.11
CA SER A 73 -9.68 -3.02 20.95
C SER A 73 -10.90 -3.57 20.21
N GLY A 74 -10.78 -3.84 18.91
CA GLY A 74 -11.87 -4.36 18.07
C GLY A 74 -12.99 -3.36 17.80
N ARG A 75 -12.76 -2.06 18.04
CA ARG A 75 -13.75 -1.00 17.73
C ARG A 75 -13.66 -0.60 16.25
N ASP A 76 -14.66 0.16 15.79
CA ASP A 76 -14.70 0.68 14.42
C ASP A 76 -13.60 1.72 14.20
N TRP A 77 -12.42 1.21 13.83
CA TRP A 77 -11.25 1.99 13.51
C TRP A 77 -11.41 2.78 12.21
N THR A 78 -12.28 2.33 11.30
CA THR A 78 -12.45 2.94 9.99
C THR A 78 -13.07 4.33 10.10
N ARG A 79 -14.05 4.47 11.02
CA ARG A 79 -14.66 5.75 11.33
C ARG A 79 -13.70 6.69 12.04
N GLU A 80 -12.91 6.20 13.00
CA GLU A 80 -11.90 7.01 13.70
C GLU A 80 -10.88 7.56 12.70
N ALA A 81 -10.36 6.71 11.79
CA ALA A 81 -9.46 7.13 10.73
C ALA A 81 -10.07 8.22 9.83
N ALA A 82 -11.33 8.02 9.40
CA ALA A 82 -12.01 8.98 8.54
C ALA A 82 -12.29 10.31 9.23
N VAL A 83 -12.61 10.32 10.53
CA VAL A 83 -12.79 11.55 11.32
C VAL A 83 -11.48 12.35 11.38
N TRP A 84 -10.36 11.70 11.68
CA TRP A 84 -9.06 12.40 11.78
C TRP A 84 -8.55 12.89 10.43
N LEU A 85 -8.70 12.08 9.38
CA LEU A 85 -8.37 12.49 8.00
C LEU A 85 -9.23 13.70 7.58
N ALA A 86 -10.50 13.73 7.97
CA ALA A 86 -11.37 14.88 7.68
C ALA A 86 -10.96 16.14 8.47
N ARG A 87 -10.66 16.00 9.77
CA ARG A 87 -10.23 17.11 10.63
C ARG A 87 -8.93 17.74 10.18
N GLY A 88 -7.97 16.92 9.76
CA GLY A 88 -6.68 17.38 9.22
C GLY A 88 -6.73 17.86 7.78
N GLY A 89 -7.91 17.90 7.14
CA GLY A 89 -8.06 18.31 5.75
C GLY A 89 -7.23 17.46 4.79
N ALA A 90 -7.16 16.14 5.03
CA ALA A 90 -6.24 15.25 4.34
C ALA A 90 -6.42 15.29 2.81
N THR A 91 -5.30 15.46 2.12
CA THR A 91 -5.20 15.24 0.68
C THR A 91 -5.45 13.76 0.34
N TRP A 92 -5.68 13.44 -0.93
CA TRP A 92 -5.82 12.04 -1.34
C TRP A 92 -4.54 11.23 -1.09
N ARG A 93 -3.36 11.86 -1.18
CA ARG A 93 -2.05 11.24 -0.92
C ARG A 93 -1.92 10.80 0.53
N GLU A 94 -2.25 11.71 1.44
CA GLU A 94 -2.24 11.46 2.88
C GLU A 94 -3.24 10.39 3.27
N SER A 95 -4.46 10.46 2.71
CA SER A 95 -5.48 9.43 2.89
C SER A 95 -4.98 8.07 2.40
N ALA A 96 -4.39 7.98 1.21
CA ALA A 96 -3.84 6.73 0.67
C ALA A 96 -2.72 6.15 1.56
N ARG A 97 -1.83 7.00 2.09
CA ARG A 97 -0.74 6.58 2.97
C ARG A 97 -1.28 6.04 4.30
N VAL A 98 -2.08 6.85 5.00
CA VAL A 98 -2.63 6.50 6.31
C VAL A 98 -3.54 5.27 6.24
N THR A 99 -4.49 5.23 5.29
CA THR A 99 -5.40 4.08 5.16
C THR A 99 -4.68 2.82 4.65
N GLY A 100 -3.66 2.98 3.81
CA GLY A 100 -2.78 1.92 3.37
C GLY A 100 -2.11 1.17 4.51
N ASP A 101 -1.57 1.92 5.46
CA ASP A 101 -0.85 1.40 6.64
C ASP A 101 -1.83 0.76 7.63
N LEU A 102 -2.93 1.46 7.94
CA LEU A 102 -3.95 1.00 8.89
C LEU A 102 -4.68 -0.25 8.40
N ALA A 103 -5.02 -0.34 7.11
CA ALA A 103 -5.67 -1.54 6.57
C ALA A 103 -4.76 -2.77 6.60
N TRP A 104 -3.45 -2.61 6.41
CA TRP A 104 -2.48 -3.72 6.54
C TRP A 104 -2.43 -4.21 7.98
N ARG A 105 -2.31 -3.28 8.95
CA ARG A 105 -2.33 -3.61 10.37
C ARG A 105 -3.62 -4.29 10.79
N ALA A 106 -4.76 -3.71 10.44
CA ALA A 106 -6.08 -4.24 10.76
C ALA A 106 -6.24 -5.67 10.23
N ARG A 107 -5.72 -5.95 9.03
CA ARG A 107 -5.68 -7.30 8.49
C ARG A 107 -4.80 -8.25 9.31
N ALA A 108 -3.60 -7.82 9.72
CA ALA A 108 -2.70 -8.62 10.55
C ALA A 108 -3.30 -8.94 11.94
N GLU A 109 -4.10 -8.03 12.50
CA GLU A 109 -4.80 -8.21 13.78
C GLU A 109 -6.17 -8.92 13.62
N GLY A 110 -6.60 -9.26 12.40
CA GLY A 110 -7.88 -9.92 12.14
C GLY A 110 -9.11 -9.02 12.28
N VAL A 111 -8.93 -7.69 12.30
CA VAL A 111 -9.97 -6.67 12.49
C VAL A 111 -10.23 -5.92 11.18
N SER A 112 -10.57 -6.67 10.13
CA SER A 112 -10.77 -6.15 8.76
C SER A 112 -11.76 -4.97 8.71
N ALA A 113 -11.51 -3.98 7.83
CA ALA A 113 -12.45 -2.89 7.58
C ALA A 113 -13.84 -3.40 7.14
N LEU A 114 -13.90 -4.58 6.52
CA LEU A 114 -15.14 -5.20 6.05
C LEU A 114 -16.06 -5.67 7.19
N LEU A 115 -15.58 -5.66 8.44
CA LEU A 115 -16.42 -5.88 9.62
C LEU A 115 -17.28 -4.66 9.96
N PHE A 116 -16.89 -3.47 9.51
CA PHE A 116 -17.55 -2.20 9.83
C PHE A 116 -18.13 -1.50 8.60
N LEU A 117 -17.57 -1.78 7.41
CA LEU A 117 -17.95 -1.15 6.16
C LEU A 117 -18.56 -2.17 5.21
N ASP A 118 -19.78 -1.89 4.75
CA ASP A 118 -20.39 -2.58 3.62
C ASP A 118 -20.37 -1.73 2.34
N GLN A 119 -20.55 -2.40 1.20
CA GLN A 119 -20.48 -1.80 -0.13
C GLN A 119 -21.52 -0.68 -0.32
N ALA A 120 -22.76 -0.88 0.15
CA ALA A 120 -23.85 0.05 -0.09
C ALA A 120 -23.64 1.34 0.71
N TYR A 121 -23.21 1.23 1.96
CA TYR A 121 -22.84 2.37 2.78
C TYR A 121 -21.69 3.16 2.13
N VAL A 122 -20.59 2.50 1.78
CA VAL A 122 -19.43 3.19 1.19
C VAL A 122 -19.80 3.88 -0.13
N ALA A 123 -20.55 3.20 -1.01
CA ALA A 123 -20.99 3.78 -2.28
C ALA A 123 -21.90 5.00 -2.11
N SER A 124 -22.66 5.09 -1.01
CA SER A 124 -23.53 6.23 -0.71
C SER A 124 -22.76 7.51 -0.35
N LEU A 125 -21.49 7.39 0.04
CA LEU A 125 -20.66 8.51 0.46
C LEU A 125 -20.12 9.31 -0.73
N ASP A 126 -19.84 10.59 -0.47
CA ASP A 126 -19.17 11.49 -1.41
C ASP A 126 -17.63 11.41 -1.26
N PRO A 127 -16.90 10.81 -2.23
CA PRO A 127 -15.44 10.73 -2.24
C PRO A 127 -14.75 12.07 -2.48
N GLY A 128 -15.49 13.14 -2.83
CA GLY A 128 -14.98 14.50 -2.85
C GLY A 128 -14.60 15.00 -1.45
N THR A 129 -15.35 14.60 -0.43
CA THR A 129 -15.05 14.93 0.97
C THR A 129 -13.89 14.10 1.52
N ALA A 130 -13.09 14.66 2.43
CA ALA A 130 -12.01 13.92 3.09
C ALA A 130 -12.52 12.70 3.88
N PHE A 131 -13.68 12.82 4.53
CA PHE A 131 -14.32 11.73 5.25
C PHE A 131 -14.75 10.59 4.30
N GLY A 132 -15.50 10.92 3.24
CA GLY A 132 -15.97 9.92 2.28
C GLY A 132 -14.82 9.24 1.54
N ARG A 133 -13.81 10.00 1.13
CA ARG A 133 -12.57 9.48 0.52
C ARG A 133 -11.82 8.53 1.45
N ALA A 134 -11.68 8.87 2.72
CA ALA A 134 -11.03 7.99 3.69
C ALA A 134 -11.74 6.64 3.82
N LEU A 135 -13.08 6.64 3.90
CA LEU A 135 -13.85 5.38 3.96
C LEU A 135 -13.79 4.58 2.65
N TRP A 136 -13.78 5.25 1.50
CA TRP A 136 -13.52 4.61 0.20
C TRP A 136 -12.14 3.94 0.19
N HIS A 137 -11.10 4.67 0.60
CA HIS A 137 -9.73 4.16 0.63
C HIS A 137 -9.58 3.00 1.62
N CYS A 138 -10.16 3.08 2.83
CA CYS A 138 -10.19 1.97 3.80
C CYS A 138 -10.84 0.71 3.21
N PHE A 139 -12.04 0.86 2.63
CA PHE A 139 -12.79 -0.26 2.06
C PHE A 139 -12.05 -0.90 0.88
N LEU A 140 -11.68 -0.11 -0.13
CA LEU A 140 -11.05 -0.60 -1.36
C LEU A 140 -9.63 -1.14 -1.11
N THR A 141 -8.86 -0.53 -0.22
CA THR A 141 -7.53 -1.03 0.15
C THR A 141 -7.62 -2.36 0.91
N THR A 142 -8.63 -2.54 1.75
CA THR A 142 -8.86 -3.81 2.43
C THR A 142 -9.18 -4.91 1.41
N LEU A 143 -10.08 -4.62 0.46
CA LEU A 143 -10.36 -5.55 -0.65
C LEU A 143 -9.11 -5.87 -1.47
N ARG A 144 -8.22 -4.90 -1.68
CA ARG A 144 -6.92 -5.10 -2.35
C ARG A 144 -6.04 -6.11 -1.60
N TYR A 145 -5.87 -5.94 -0.29
CA TYR A 145 -5.03 -6.85 0.51
C TYR A 145 -5.62 -8.26 0.65
N ASP A 146 -6.94 -8.40 0.52
CA ASP A 146 -7.62 -9.70 0.51
C ASP A 146 -7.82 -10.27 -0.90
N PHE A 147 -7.21 -9.65 -1.93
CA PHE A 147 -7.29 -10.06 -3.33
C PHE A 147 -8.71 -10.18 -3.88
N ARG A 148 -9.65 -9.38 -3.35
CA ARG A 148 -11.08 -9.42 -3.69
C ARG A 148 -11.38 -8.61 -4.96
N CYS A 149 -10.67 -8.89 -6.06
CA CYS A 149 -10.79 -8.11 -7.31
C CYS A 149 -12.24 -8.02 -7.82
N VAL A 150 -13.01 -9.12 -7.77
CA VAL A 150 -14.42 -9.14 -8.18
C VAL A 150 -15.28 -8.16 -7.38
N ALA A 151 -15.04 -8.04 -6.07
CA ALA A 151 -15.79 -7.12 -5.22
C ALA A 151 -15.42 -5.65 -5.50
N VAL A 152 -14.15 -5.38 -5.83
CA VAL A 152 -13.71 -4.05 -6.27
C VAL A 152 -14.38 -3.68 -7.58
N GLU A 153 -14.39 -4.57 -8.58
CA GLU A 153 -15.09 -4.33 -9.84
C GLU A 153 -16.59 -4.07 -9.61
N ALA A 154 -17.26 -4.93 -8.83
CA ALA A 154 -18.68 -4.78 -8.50
C ALA A 154 -19.00 -3.47 -7.77
N PHE A 155 -18.07 -2.97 -6.93
CA PHE A 155 -18.20 -1.65 -6.32
C PHE A 155 -18.25 -0.54 -7.37
N PHE A 156 -17.33 -0.54 -8.34
CA PHE A 156 -17.29 0.48 -9.40
C PHE A 156 -18.43 0.35 -10.40
N ASP A 157 -18.83 -0.87 -10.77
CA ASP A 157 -19.94 -1.13 -11.68
C ASP A 157 -21.29 -0.68 -11.08
N GLY A 158 -21.41 -0.67 -9.76
CA GLY A 158 -22.59 -0.20 -9.03
C GLY A 158 -22.69 1.32 -8.86
N LEU A 159 -21.68 2.09 -9.28
CA LEU A 159 -21.70 3.55 -9.12
C LEU A 159 -22.52 4.23 -10.22
N PRO A 160 -23.22 5.35 -9.93
CA PRO A 160 -23.83 6.18 -10.95
C PRO A 160 -22.79 6.67 -11.97
N ALA A 161 -23.16 6.71 -13.24
CA ALA A 161 -22.28 7.09 -14.36
C ALA A 161 -21.69 8.51 -14.27
N VAL A 162 -22.18 9.38 -13.38
CA VAL A 162 -21.83 10.81 -13.27
C VAL A 162 -20.75 11.09 -12.22
N ARG A 163 -20.04 10.07 -11.69
CA ARG A 163 -18.87 10.31 -10.85
C ARG A 163 -17.63 10.57 -11.71
N ASP A 164 -17.60 11.77 -12.30
CA ASP A 164 -16.43 12.25 -13.03
C ASP A 164 -15.25 12.42 -12.07
N CYS A 165 -14.14 11.76 -12.41
CA CYS A 165 -12.80 11.93 -11.85
C CYS A 165 -12.67 11.70 -10.32
N VAL A 166 -12.67 10.44 -9.90
CA VAL A 166 -12.15 10.06 -8.58
C VAL A 166 -10.64 10.31 -8.49
N ASP A 167 -10.10 10.41 -7.28
CA ASP A 167 -8.66 10.64 -7.10
C ASP A 167 -7.80 9.50 -7.68
N PRO A 168 -6.52 9.77 -8.04
CA PRO A 168 -5.67 8.78 -8.70
C PRO A 168 -5.48 7.47 -7.91
N TYR A 169 -5.51 7.50 -6.58
CA TYR A 169 -5.38 6.28 -5.78
C TYR A 169 -6.63 5.41 -5.87
N THR A 170 -7.82 6.01 -5.85
CA THR A 170 -9.08 5.30 -6.07
C THR A 170 -9.09 4.62 -7.46
N ASP A 171 -8.66 5.32 -8.51
CA ASP A 171 -8.54 4.71 -9.85
C ASP A 171 -7.44 3.62 -9.90
N ALA A 172 -6.35 3.77 -9.15
CA ALA A 172 -5.33 2.74 -9.03
C ALA A 172 -5.87 1.44 -8.40
N LEU A 173 -6.82 1.54 -7.46
CA LEU A 173 -7.50 0.39 -6.87
C LEU A 173 -8.46 -0.29 -7.87
N ARG A 174 -9.09 0.48 -8.75
CA ARG A 174 -9.85 -0.07 -9.89
C ARG A 174 -8.94 -0.79 -10.87
N ALA A 175 -7.82 -0.17 -11.26
CA ALA A 175 -6.82 -0.77 -12.13
C ALA A 175 -6.24 -2.06 -11.54
N PHE A 176 -5.93 -2.06 -10.23
CA PHE A 176 -5.53 -3.26 -9.49
C PHE A 176 -6.49 -4.43 -9.72
N ALA A 177 -7.80 -4.18 -9.63
CA ALA A 177 -8.80 -5.24 -9.76
C ALA A 177 -8.88 -5.78 -11.20
N LEU A 178 -8.81 -4.91 -12.20
CA LEU A 178 -8.80 -5.29 -13.61
C LEU A 178 -7.53 -6.09 -13.96
N LEU A 179 -6.37 -5.59 -13.56
CA LEU A 179 -5.07 -6.23 -13.78
C LEU A 179 -4.97 -7.58 -13.07
N GLY A 180 -5.40 -7.65 -11.81
CA GLY A 180 -5.44 -8.89 -11.02
C GLY A 180 -6.39 -9.95 -11.59
N ARG A 181 -7.28 -9.56 -12.49
CA ARG A 181 -8.19 -10.44 -13.25
C ARG A 181 -7.73 -10.63 -14.70
N SER A 182 -6.50 -10.24 -15.04
CA SER A 182 -5.92 -10.31 -16.38
C SER A 182 -6.72 -9.59 -17.46
N ARG A 183 -7.44 -8.51 -17.12
CA ARG A 183 -8.20 -7.72 -18.11
C ARG A 183 -7.30 -6.67 -18.74
N ALA A 184 -7.21 -6.67 -20.07
CA ALA A 184 -6.39 -5.71 -20.83
C ALA A 184 -6.76 -4.24 -20.57
N ALA A 185 -8.05 -3.95 -20.32
CA ALA A 185 -8.52 -2.61 -19.94
C ALA A 185 -7.83 -2.07 -18.66
N GLY A 186 -7.29 -2.94 -17.81
CA GLY A 186 -6.49 -2.54 -16.65
C GLY A 186 -5.16 -1.89 -17.04
N LEU A 187 -4.58 -2.25 -18.19
CA LEU A 187 -3.32 -1.66 -18.69
C LEU A 187 -3.56 -0.21 -19.17
N GLU A 188 -4.64 0.02 -19.91
CA GLU A 188 -5.03 1.36 -20.36
C GLU A 188 -5.31 2.28 -19.16
N LEU A 189 -6.03 1.78 -18.15
CA LEU A 189 -6.31 2.54 -16.94
C LEU A 189 -5.04 2.79 -16.11
N MET A 190 -4.12 1.83 -16.03
CA MET A 190 -2.83 1.98 -15.37
C MET A 190 -2.03 3.15 -15.95
N GLU A 191 -1.93 3.24 -17.28
CA GLU A 191 -1.24 4.34 -17.97
C GLU A 191 -1.89 5.70 -17.64
N ALA A 192 -3.22 5.78 -17.71
CA ALA A 192 -3.96 7.00 -17.38
C ALA A 192 -3.78 7.43 -15.91
N VAL A 193 -3.73 6.47 -14.98
CA VAL A 193 -3.49 6.73 -13.56
C VAL A 193 -2.07 7.25 -13.33
N MET A 194 -1.05 6.60 -13.92
CA MET A 194 0.34 7.02 -13.77
C MET A 194 0.57 8.45 -14.28
N ALA A 195 -0.07 8.83 -15.38
CA ALA A 195 0.00 10.20 -15.92
C ALA A 195 -0.57 11.26 -14.95
N ARG A 196 -1.52 10.89 -14.09
CA ARG A 196 -2.18 11.80 -13.13
C ARG A 196 -1.55 11.77 -11.74
N ALA A 197 -1.08 10.61 -11.29
CA ALA A 197 -0.57 10.40 -9.94
C ALA A 197 0.87 10.91 -9.77
N GLY A 198 1.65 10.94 -10.86
CA GLY A 198 3.10 11.12 -10.79
C GLY A 198 3.74 9.87 -10.20
N ASP A 199 4.67 10.05 -9.27
CA ASP A 199 5.48 9.02 -8.64
C ASP A 199 5.00 8.62 -7.24
N GLU A 200 3.69 8.72 -6.97
CA GLU A 200 3.18 8.38 -5.65
C GLU A 200 3.21 6.89 -5.32
N ASP A 201 3.93 6.57 -4.24
CA ASP A 201 4.26 5.22 -3.79
C ASP A 201 3.02 4.30 -3.66
N LYS A 202 1.94 4.78 -3.02
CA LYS A 202 0.73 3.97 -2.79
C LYS A 202 0.01 3.64 -4.09
N VAL A 203 0.05 4.53 -5.08
CA VAL A 203 -0.49 4.29 -6.42
C VAL A 203 0.34 3.22 -7.12
N VAL A 204 1.67 3.40 -7.16
CA VAL A 204 2.58 2.45 -7.79
C VAL A 204 2.45 1.07 -7.15
N HIS A 205 2.38 0.99 -5.81
CA HIS A 205 2.14 -0.27 -5.09
C HIS A 205 0.80 -0.93 -5.46
N ALA A 206 -0.29 -0.18 -5.64
CA ALA A 206 -1.58 -0.74 -6.05
C ALA A 206 -1.49 -1.37 -7.45
N LEU A 207 -0.89 -0.65 -8.41
CA LEU A 207 -0.73 -1.10 -9.79
C LEU A 207 0.20 -2.31 -9.89
N LEU A 208 1.35 -2.25 -9.21
CA LEU A 208 2.28 -3.38 -9.09
C LEU A 208 1.61 -4.61 -8.50
N HIS A 209 0.72 -4.44 -7.52
CA HIS A 209 0.00 -5.54 -6.92
C HIS A 209 -0.97 -6.21 -7.90
N GLY A 210 -1.65 -5.41 -8.74
CA GLY A 210 -2.55 -5.90 -9.77
C GLY A 210 -1.79 -6.66 -10.85
N LEU A 211 -0.70 -6.09 -11.35
CA LEU A 211 0.19 -6.77 -12.30
C LEU A 211 0.76 -8.06 -11.73
N TRP A 212 1.19 -8.07 -10.47
CA TRP A 212 1.75 -9.26 -9.84
C TRP A 212 0.71 -10.39 -9.71
N LEU A 213 -0.54 -10.05 -9.41
CA LEU A 213 -1.65 -11.00 -9.23
C LEU A 213 -2.17 -11.54 -10.57
N GLY A 214 -2.17 -10.70 -11.60
CA GLY A 214 -2.61 -11.08 -12.94
C GLY A 214 -1.75 -12.20 -13.55
N ASP A 215 -2.30 -12.82 -14.58
CA ASP A 215 -1.66 -13.86 -15.37
C ASP A 215 -1.63 -13.49 -16.86
N ASN A 216 -0.48 -13.73 -17.49
CA ASN A 216 -0.24 -13.57 -18.94
C ASN A 216 -0.70 -12.23 -19.55
N LEU A 217 -0.56 -11.13 -18.80
CA LEU A 217 -0.79 -9.79 -19.36
C LEU A 217 0.34 -9.42 -20.36
N PRO A 218 0.04 -8.68 -21.44
CA PRO A 218 1.06 -8.18 -22.35
C PRO A 218 2.17 -7.43 -21.61
N ARG A 219 3.44 -7.82 -21.84
CA ARG A 219 4.64 -7.22 -21.21
C ARG A 219 4.60 -7.17 -19.68
N GLN A 220 3.76 -7.96 -19.01
CA GLN A 220 3.49 -7.90 -17.55
C GLN A 220 4.75 -7.73 -16.71
N ALA A 221 5.72 -8.64 -16.87
CA ALA A 221 6.93 -8.62 -16.05
C ALA A 221 7.82 -7.41 -16.35
N SER A 222 7.92 -6.98 -17.61
CA SER A 222 8.63 -5.75 -17.97
C SER A 222 7.95 -4.52 -17.39
N LEU A 223 6.62 -4.41 -17.49
CA LEU A 223 5.85 -3.31 -16.91
C LEU A 223 6.00 -3.23 -15.39
N MET A 224 6.09 -4.39 -14.70
CA MET A 224 6.39 -4.40 -13.28
C MET A 224 7.77 -3.82 -12.98
N LEU A 225 8.79 -4.13 -13.79
CA LEU A 225 10.13 -3.56 -13.62
C LEU A 225 10.15 -2.07 -13.94
N ASP A 226 9.47 -1.64 -15.02
CA ASP A 226 9.35 -0.23 -15.40
C ASP A 226 8.73 0.60 -14.25
N LEU A 227 7.69 0.06 -13.58
CA LEU A 227 7.10 0.70 -12.39
C LEU A 227 8.03 0.70 -11.18
N LEU A 228 8.87 -0.32 -11.02
CA LEU A 228 9.86 -0.41 -9.93
C LEU A 228 11.08 0.48 -10.17
N ASP A 229 11.33 0.89 -11.42
CA ASP A 229 12.37 1.84 -11.80
C ASP A 229 11.87 3.30 -11.75
N ALA A 230 10.60 3.53 -11.42
CA ALA A 230 10.04 4.87 -11.19
C ALA A 230 10.74 5.59 -10.01
N SER A 231 10.73 6.93 -10.04
CA SER A 231 11.39 7.77 -9.01
C SER A 231 10.93 7.47 -7.58
N ALA A 232 9.69 6.99 -7.42
CA ALA A 232 9.14 6.46 -6.17
C ALA A 232 10.07 5.47 -5.42
N PHE A 233 10.98 4.81 -6.15
CA PHE A 233 11.92 3.82 -5.62
C PHE A 233 13.40 4.13 -5.91
N ALA A 234 13.71 5.24 -6.57
CA ALA A 234 15.05 5.54 -7.11
C ALA A 234 16.10 5.88 -6.03
N ASP A 235 15.69 6.37 -4.85
CA ASP A 235 16.61 6.80 -3.77
C ASP A 235 17.07 5.66 -2.83
N GLY A 236 17.20 4.44 -3.37
CA GLY A 236 17.96 3.37 -2.73
C GLY A 236 17.26 2.58 -1.60
N ALA A 237 15.98 2.84 -1.31
CA ALA A 237 15.24 2.11 -0.28
C ALA A 237 13.92 1.51 -0.78
N MET A 238 13.97 0.71 -1.87
CA MET A 238 12.86 -0.22 -2.15
C MET A 238 12.52 -0.99 -0.88
N GLY A 239 11.27 -0.85 -0.42
CA GLY A 239 10.74 -1.63 0.69
C GLY A 239 10.77 -3.13 0.38
N PRO A 240 10.71 -3.99 1.40
CA PRO A 240 10.72 -5.44 1.21
C PRO A 240 9.60 -5.91 0.26
N GLU A 241 8.45 -5.25 0.24
CA GLU A 241 7.33 -5.59 -0.64
C GLU A 241 7.58 -5.22 -2.10
N ALA A 242 8.36 -4.16 -2.37
CA ALA A 242 8.79 -3.79 -3.72
C ALA A 242 9.86 -4.77 -4.23
N LEU A 243 10.82 -5.13 -3.38
CA LEU A 243 11.86 -6.12 -3.70
C LEU A 243 11.27 -7.52 -3.94
N PHE A 244 10.29 -7.93 -3.15
CA PHE A 244 9.55 -9.17 -3.37
C PHE A 244 8.88 -9.20 -4.75
N ARG A 245 8.20 -8.11 -5.13
CA ARG A 245 7.57 -7.99 -6.46
C ARG A 245 8.60 -7.95 -7.58
N LYS A 246 9.75 -7.29 -7.37
CA LYS A 246 10.90 -7.29 -8.29
C LYS A 246 11.40 -8.71 -8.56
N ALA A 247 11.58 -9.50 -7.51
CA ALA A 247 12.00 -10.90 -7.63
C ALA A 247 11.01 -11.70 -8.49
N GLY A 248 9.70 -11.54 -8.26
CA GLY A 248 8.67 -12.20 -9.05
C GLY A 248 8.62 -11.75 -10.52
N ALA A 249 8.94 -10.50 -10.83
CA ALA A 249 9.04 -10.02 -12.21
C ALA A 249 10.29 -10.59 -12.91
N LEU A 250 11.45 -10.55 -12.26
CA LEU A 250 12.71 -11.09 -12.77
C LEU A 250 12.61 -12.61 -13.02
N ARG A 251 11.96 -13.35 -12.11
CA ARG A 251 11.67 -14.78 -12.31
C ARG A 251 10.87 -15.03 -13.59
N ARG A 252 9.78 -14.27 -13.81
CA ARG A 252 8.95 -14.38 -15.03
C ARG A 252 9.75 -14.11 -16.32
N LEU A 253 10.79 -13.29 -16.25
CA LEU A 253 11.75 -13.05 -17.33
C LEU A 253 12.89 -14.06 -17.40
N LYS A 254 12.87 -15.11 -16.57
CA LYS A 254 13.92 -16.13 -16.43
C LYS A 254 15.28 -15.58 -16.00
N GLN A 255 15.29 -14.40 -15.38
CA GLN A 255 16.49 -13.75 -14.84
C GLN A 255 16.70 -14.22 -13.39
N TYR A 256 17.09 -15.48 -13.22
CA TYR A 256 17.07 -16.15 -11.91
C TYR A 256 18.07 -15.58 -10.89
N GLU A 257 19.30 -15.23 -11.30
CA GLU A 257 20.28 -14.67 -10.35
C GLU A 257 19.85 -13.29 -9.82
N PRO A 258 19.45 -12.32 -10.67
CA PRO A 258 18.85 -11.09 -10.18
C PRO A 258 17.60 -11.30 -9.32
N ALA A 259 16.75 -12.28 -9.67
CA ALA A 259 15.57 -12.62 -8.87
C ALA A 259 15.94 -13.09 -7.45
N LEU A 260 16.97 -13.95 -7.33
CA LEU A 260 17.47 -14.42 -6.04
C LEU A 260 18.05 -13.28 -5.20
N ALA A 261 18.85 -12.40 -5.81
CA ALA A 261 19.41 -11.24 -5.11
C ALA A 261 18.30 -10.32 -4.58
N ALA A 262 17.25 -10.08 -5.38
CA ALA A 262 16.10 -9.27 -4.98
C ALA A 262 15.33 -9.89 -3.81
N VAL A 263 15.03 -11.21 -3.85
CA VAL A 263 14.29 -11.85 -2.75
C VAL A 263 15.11 -11.97 -1.46
N HIS A 264 16.43 -12.16 -1.54
CA HIS A 264 17.29 -12.12 -0.34
C HIS A 264 17.32 -10.72 0.27
N SER A 265 17.46 -9.69 -0.57
CA SER A 265 17.38 -8.29 -0.12
C SER A 265 16.03 -7.96 0.51
N ALA A 266 14.93 -8.55 0.02
CA ALA A 266 13.61 -8.40 0.62
C ALA A 266 13.59 -9.02 2.03
N ILE A 267 14.09 -10.26 2.18
CA ILE A 267 14.13 -10.97 3.47
C ILE A 267 14.97 -10.21 4.50
N ASP A 268 16.14 -9.71 4.11
CA ASP A 268 17.05 -8.99 5.01
C ASP A 268 16.46 -7.65 5.53
N ARG A 269 15.45 -7.10 4.84
CA ARG A 269 14.79 -5.83 5.18
C ARG A 269 13.45 -5.99 5.88
N LEU A 270 12.93 -7.21 6.03
CA LEU A 270 11.67 -7.44 6.72
C LEU A 270 11.82 -7.19 8.22
N ASP A 271 10.78 -6.61 8.82
CA ASP A 271 10.67 -6.56 10.28
C ASP A 271 10.52 -8.00 10.83
N PRO A 272 11.15 -8.34 11.97
CA PRO A 272 11.03 -9.67 12.57
C PRO A 272 9.57 -10.12 12.84
N GLY A 273 8.63 -9.19 12.99
CA GLY A 273 7.20 -9.48 13.19
C GLY A 273 6.43 -9.85 11.92
N GLU A 274 6.98 -9.62 10.73
CA GLU A 274 6.31 -9.85 9.43
C GLU A 274 6.40 -11.31 8.97
N VAL A 275 5.99 -12.25 9.84
CA VAL A 275 6.15 -13.71 9.64
C VAL A 275 5.46 -14.20 8.37
N VAL A 276 4.28 -13.68 8.06
CA VAL A 276 3.52 -14.07 6.86
C VAL A 276 4.24 -13.63 5.59
N VAL A 277 4.74 -12.39 5.56
CA VAL A 277 5.49 -11.85 4.41
C VAL A 277 6.82 -12.59 4.24
N HIS A 278 7.49 -12.93 5.35
CA HIS A 278 8.69 -13.76 5.33
C HIS A 278 8.42 -15.13 4.69
N ALA A 279 7.31 -15.79 5.04
CA ALA A 279 6.92 -17.06 4.44
C ALA A 279 6.67 -16.94 2.92
N ASP A 280 6.07 -15.83 2.47
CA ASP A 280 5.86 -15.55 1.05
C ASP A 280 7.20 -15.35 0.30
N CYS A 281 8.15 -14.62 0.88
CA CYS A 281 9.50 -14.47 0.33
C CYS A 281 10.24 -15.81 0.21
N VAL A 282 10.17 -16.66 1.25
CA VAL A 282 10.78 -18.00 1.21
C VAL A 282 10.13 -18.87 0.13
N ARG A 283 8.80 -18.80 -0.04
CA ARG A 283 8.09 -19.52 -1.10
C ARG A 283 8.55 -19.06 -2.48
N GLU A 284 8.65 -17.76 -2.71
CA GLU A 284 9.13 -17.20 -3.97
C GLU A 284 10.57 -17.61 -4.26
N ARG A 285 11.45 -17.59 -3.26
CA ARG A 285 12.83 -18.12 -3.38
C ARG A 285 12.84 -19.58 -3.84
N SER A 286 11.98 -20.43 -3.27
CA SER A 286 11.88 -21.83 -3.66
C SER A 286 11.38 -22.00 -5.10
N LEU A 287 10.43 -21.17 -5.55
CA LEU A 287 9.95 -21.17 -6.95
C LEU A 287 11.06 -20.77 -7.93
N ILE A 288 11.83 -19.73 -7.61
CA ILE A 288 12.98 -19.30 -8.43
C ILE A 288 13.99 -20.44 -8.61
N LEU A 289 14.34 -21.12 -7.53
CA LEU A 289 15.29 -22.23 -7.57
C LEU A 289 14.76 -23.42 -8.39
N ALA A 290 13.49 -23.78 -8.20
CA ALA A 290 12.86 -24.88 -8.92
C ALA A 290 12.82 -24.61 -10.44
N GLU A 291 12.38 -23.42 -10.86
CA GLU A 291 12.33 -23.04 -12.27
C GLU A 291 13.72 -22.98 -12.91
N ARG A 292 14.72 -22.43 -12.20
CA ARG A 292 16.11 -22.42 -12.66
C ARG A 292 16.63 -23.85 -12.93
N SER A 293 16.36 -24.78 -12.02
CA SER A 293 16.75 -26.19 -12.17
C SER A 293 16.04 -26.86 -13.36
N LEU A 294 14.74 -26.64 -13.52
CA LEU A 294 13.97 -27.18 -14.65
C LEU A 294 14.51 -26.65 -15.99
N HIS A 295 14.82 -25.36 -16.06
CA HIS A 295 15.37 -24.74 -17.27
C HIS A 295 16.78 -25.26 -17.63
N ALA A 296 17.64 -25.48 -16.63
CA ALA A 296 18.96 -26.08 -16.86
C ALA A 296 18.86 -27.50 -17.44
N VAL A 297 17.93 -28.32 -16.92
CA VAL A 297 17.69 -29.68 -17.44
C VAL A 297 17.15 -29.65 -18.86
N ALA A 298 16.18 -28.77 -19.15
CA ALA A 298 15.60 -28.64 -20.48
C ALA A 298 16.64 -28.17 -21.52
N GLY A 299 17.51 -27.22 -21.17
CA GLY A 299 18.62 -26.78 -22.03
C GLY A 299 19.60 -27.90 -22.34
N GLY A 300 20.02 -28.66 -21.32
CA GLY A 300 20.92 -29.79 -21.50
C GLY A 300 20.34 -30.95 -22.33
N LEU A 301 19.01 -31.15 -22.31
CA LEU A 301 18.34 -32.12 -23.18
C LEU A 301 18.29 -31.64 -24.64
N ALA A 302 18.05 -30.35 -24.88
CA ALA A 302 18.03 -29.77 -26.23
C ALA A 302 19.40 -29.84 -26.91
N GLU A 303 20.48 -29.53 -26.18
CA GLU A 303 21.86 -29.62 -26.68
C GLU A 303 22.26 -31.07 -27.03
N ARG A 304 21.83 -32.05 -26.21
CA ARG A 304 22.06 -33.48 -26.50
C ARG A 304 21.25 -33.98 -27.70
N GLY A 305 20.02 -33.48 -27.90
CA GLY A 305 19.21 -33.80 -29.08
C GLY A 305 19.79 -33.24 -30.37
N ALA A 306 20.33 -32.02 -30.35
CA ALA A 306 20.99 -31.41 -31.50
C ALA A 306 22.29 -32.15 -31.88
N ALA A 307 23.10 -32.56 -30.91
CA ALA A 307 24.35 -33.30 -31.14
C ALA A 307 24.14 -34.69 -31.78
N VAL A 308 22.96 -35.31 -31.61
CA VAL A 308 22.62 -36.60 -32.23
C VAL A 308 22.04 -36.41 -33.65
N GLY A 309 21.47 -35.24 -33.96
CA GLY A 309 20.88 -34.94 -35.26
C GLY A 309 21.87 -34.51 -36.36
N GLU A 310 23.05 -33.99 -36.01
CA GLU A 310 24.08 -33.57 -36.97
C GLU A 310 25.08 -34.68 -37.35
N GLY A 311 24.92 -35.88 -36.79
CA GLY A 311 25.78 -37.05 -37.03
C GLY A 311 25.16 -38.17 -37.88
N GLY A 312 24.00 -37.93 -38.52
CA GLY A 312 23.25 -38.90 -39.32
C GLY A 312 23.38 -38.69 -40.82
#